data_AF-A0A7W1DQP6-F1
#
_entry.id   AF-A0A7W1DQP6-F1
#
_cell.length_a   1.000
_cell.length_b   1.000
_cell.length_c   1.000
_cell.angle_alpha   90.00
_cell.angle_beta   90.00
_cell.angle_gamma   90.00
#
_symmetry.space_group_name_H-M   'P 1'
#
loop_
_entity.id
_entity.type
_entity.pdbx_description
1 polymer ?
#
loop_
_entity_poly.entity_id
_entity_poly.type
_entity_poly.pdbx_seq_one_letter_code
_entity_poly.pdbx_strand_id
1 'polypeptide(L)'
;MLIELPGLAPMRRETQVDLGRSTRVDATLGVAGVAETVTVTAETPSIVTSTTGGANYTEAEIDKLATPRTLSGIAQLAPGLTSNTPNAGQVTISGAFAYDNVFLIDGVDANDNLFGTSNNLFIEAAIAEVQVLTSGVSAEYGRFSGGVVNAITKSGSNQFEGTFRVNLTNPSWTDETPFERERDQDRPDELSQVYEATFGGPILRDRLWFFSAGRFEESTDADPFPVTGIPVSRLNENTRYEGKLTGTIANGHTLQGAYTNNATDQTRPTFGFSVVPGTIVSRTLPNNLAVVNYRGVLGSRLFATAQVSRKEFGFRNSGGTSTAITDSPFLTRGSAPGIVFSHYNAPYFDSTDPEDRNNNQVAASLSYFLTTGRLGSHDIKGGFENYVSSRTGGNSQTATDFVFQADYLTAGGEPVLNGQQLIPTFVPGVTRAQNWLSTRGATIDIRTTSLYLHDKWTANENWTFDLGMRLRERRQRSDRRPDDGRYLDHRPEARGRVRSYRDRTARLPEHVCPLRRQVQRGTVCGEHERR
;
A
#
# COMPACT_ATOMS: atom_id res chain seq x y z
N MET A 1 -12.90 29.87 -12.71
CA MET A 1 -12.50 30.96 -11.81
C MET A 1 -13.13 32.27 -12.26
N LEU A 2 -13.65 33.07 -11.34
CA LEU A 2 -14.08 34.46 -11.59
C LEU A 2 -12.94 35.39 -11.16
N ILE A 3 -12.51 36.26 -12.06
CA ILE A 3 -11.37 37.18 -11.88
C ILE A 3 -11.94 38.58 -11.84
N GLU A 4 -11.78 39.25 -10.69
CA GLU A 4 -12.33 40.57 -10.45
C GLU A 4 -11.24 41.51 -9.93
N LEU A 5 -11.24 42.74 -10.45
CA LEU A 5 -10.44 43.84 -9.93
C LEU A 5 -11.34 45.08 -9.86
N PRO A 6 -11.37 45.82 -8.74
CA PRO A 6 -12.18 47.02 -8.62
C PRO A 6 -11.91 48.00 -9.77
N GLY A 7 -12.97 48.41 -10.49
CA GLY A 7 -12.87 49.30 -11.65
C GLY A 7 -12.68 48.61 -13.01
N LEU A 8 -12.54 47.27 -13.05
CA LEU A 8 -12.45 46.47 -14.28
C LEU A 8 -13.62 45.48 -14.38
N ALA A 9 -13.96 45.07 -15.60
CA ALA A 9 -15.02 44.11 -15.87
C ALA A 9 -14.63 42.72 -15.34
N PRO A 10 -15.55 42.01 -14.65
CA PRO A 10 -15.28 40.66 -14.16
C PRO A 10 -15.13 39.69 -15.33
N MET A 11 -14.11 38.82 -15.29
CA MET A 11 -13.86 37.80 -16.31
C MET A 11 -14.00 36.41 -15.71
N ARG A 12 -14.79 35.53 -16.35
CA ARG A 12 -14.85 34.12 -15.99
C ARG A 12 -13.96 33.31 -16.94
N ARG A 13 -13.01 32.56 -16.37
CA ARG A 13 -12.13 31.65 -17.12
C ARG A 13 -12.16 30.26 -16.52
N GLU A 14 -12.34 29.26 -17.37
CA GLU A 14 -12.22 27.85 -17.02
C GLU A 14 -10.84 27.35 -17.45
N THR A 15 -10.11 26.74 -16.52
CA THR A 15 -8.75 26.26 -16.73
C THR A 15 -8.64 24.89 -16.07
N GLN A 16 -8.13 23.91 -16.80
CA GLN A 16 -7.77 22.61 -16.23
C GLN A 16 -6.50 22.78 -15.39
N VAL A 17 -6.52 22.25 -14.17
CA VAL A 17 -5.37 22.25 -13.26
C VAL A 17 -5.04 20.80 -12.95
N ASP A 18 -3.93 20.33 -13.50
CA ASP A 18 -3.45 18.97 -13.26
C ASP A 18 -2.86 18.84 -11.85
N LEU A 19 -2.89 17.64 -11.28
CA LEU A 19 -2.31 17.38 -9.97
C LEU A 19 -0.81 17.74 -9.93
N GLY A 20 -0.38 18.40 -8.85
CA GLY A 20 1.03 18.72 -8.60
C GLY A 20 1.63 19.78 -9.53
N ARG A 21 0.83 20.44 -10.37
CA ARG A 21 1.27 21.49 -11.30
C ARG A 21 0.67 22.85 -10.95
N SER A 22 1.53 23.87 -10.91
CA SER A 22 1.10 25.27 -10.79
C SER A 22 0.69 25.76 -12.18
N THR A 23 -0.61 25.99 -12.40
CA THR A 23 -1.10 26.53 -13.68
C THR A 23 -1.23 28.04 -13.59
N ARG A 24 -0.36 28.78 -14.28
CA ARG A 24 -0.44 30.24 -14.38
C ARG A 24 -1.57 30.63 -15.32
N VAL A 25 -2.47 31.48 -14.84
CA VAL A 25 -3.56 32.04 -15.63
C VAL A 25 -3.39 33.56 -15.67
N ASP A 26 -2.83 34.06 -16.76
CA ASP A 26 -2.79 35.50 -17.03
C ASP A 26 -4.17 35.95 -17.53
N ALA A 27 -4.71 37.03 -16.97
CA ALA A 27 -6.00 37.59 -17.36
C ALA A 27 -5.88 39.10 -17.55
N THR A 28 -6.27 39.57 -18.73
CA THR A 28 -6.38 40.99 -19.05
C THR A 28 -7.83 41.40 -18.87
N LEU A 29 -8.14 42.10 -17.78
CA LEU A 29 -9.49 42.58 -17.52
C LEU A 29 -9.75 43.88 -18.30
N GLY A 30 -10.88 43.94 -19.01
CA GLY A 30 -11.33 45.16 -19.70
C GLY A 30 -11.83 46.23 -18.73
N VAL A 31 -11.91 47.48 -19.17
CA VAL A 31 -12.48 48.57 -18.36
C VAL A 31 -13.97 48.32 -18.15
N ALA A 32 -14.46 48.51 -16.91
CA ALA A 32 -15.87 48.30 -16.58
C ALA A 32 -16.76 49.24 -17.42
N GLY A 33 -17.68 48.69 -18.22
CA GLY A 33 -18.62 49.46 -19.06
C GLY A 33 -18.98 48.81 -20.40
N VAL A 34 -18.21 47.83 -20.87
CA VAL A 34 -18.56 46.99 -22.05
C VAL A 34 -18.74 45.56 -21.57
N ALA A 35 -19.99 45.13 -21.43
CA ALA A 35 -20.34 43.75 -21.11
C ALA A 35 -20.23 42.88 -22.37
N GLU A 36 -19.02 42.62 -22.82
CA GLU A 36 -18.75 41.53 -23.76
C GLU A 36 -18.21 40.33 -22.99
N THR A 37 -18.94 39.21 -23.06
CA THR A 37 -18.47 37.92 -22.58
C THR A 37 -17.47 37.40 -23.60
N VAL A 38 -16.22 37.87 -23.54
CA VAL A 38 -15.17 37.39 -24.46
C VAL A 38 -14.71 36.01 -23.97
N THR A 39 -15.25 34.97 -24.59
CA THR A 39 -14.74 33.59 -24.44
C THR A 39 -13.44 33.47 -25.24
N VAL A 40 -12.31 33.80 -24.63
CA VAL A 40 -10.99 33.54 -25.23
C VAL A 40 -10.63 32.08 -25.03
N THR A 41 -10.63 31.31 -26.11
CA THR A 41 -10.03 29.97 -26.17
C THR A 41 -8.56 30.10 -25.80
N ALA A 42 -8.13 29.38 -24.77
CA ALA A 42 -6.81 29.55 -24.16
C ALA A 42 -5.67 29.35 -25.18
N GLU A 43 -4.78 30.34 -25.27
CA GLU A 43 -3.41 30.11 -25.68
C GLU A 43 -2.75 29.14 -24.68
N THR A 44 -2.03 28.19 -25.23
CA THR A 44 -1.29 27.11 -24.57
C THR A 44 -0.59 27.58 -23.28
N PRO A 45 -0.74 26.87 -22.14
CA PRO A 45 0.05 27.18 -20.96
C PRO A 45 1.55 27.12 -21.30
N SER A 46 2.31 28.04 -20.70
CA SER A 46 3.76 28.15 -20.84
C SER A 46 4.43 26.78 -20.74
N ILE A 47 5.24 26.43 -21.75
CA ILE A 47 6.24 25.35 -21.70
C ILE A 47 7.27 25.75 -20.63
N VAL A 48 6.93 25.56 -19.37
CA VAL A 48 7.93 25.28 -18.35
C VAL A 48 7.79 23.79 -18.11
N THR A 49 8.59 23.03 -18.84
CA THR A 49 8.83 21.61 -18.61
C THR A 49 8.97 21.38 -17.11
N SER A 50 8.04 20.63 -16.53
CA SER A 50 8.17 20.16 -15.17
C SER A 50 9.53 19.47 -15.03
N THR A 51 10.35 19.94 -14.08
CA THR A 51 11.61 19.31 -13.64
C THR A 51 11.38 17.94 -12.97
N THR A 52 10.12 17.63 -12.67
CA THR A 52 9.68 16.41 -12.01
C THR A 52 9.50 15.30 -13.05
N GLY A 53 10.25 14.21 -12.91
CA GLY A 53 10.05 13.01 -13.71
C GLY A 53 8.83 12.23 -13.21
N GLY A 54 8.12 11.60 -14.14
CA GLY A 54 6.94 10.79 -13.82
C GLY A 54 5.82 10.92 -14.85
N ALA A 55 4.59 10.71 -14.40
CA ALA A 55 3.39 10.79 -15.24
C ALA A 55 2.15 11.16 -14.42
N ASN A 56 1.20 11.83 -15.06
CA ASN A 56 -0.14 12.03 -14.53
C ASN A 56 -1.12 11.29 -15.44
N TYR A 57 -2.02 10.52 -14.85
CA TYR A 57 -3.04 9.74 -15.54
C TYR A 57 -4.42 10.20 -15.08
N THR A 58 -5.19 10.74 -16.00
CA THR A 58 -6.59 11.10 -15.78
C THR A 58 -7.47 9.86 -15.77
N GLU A 59 -8.67 9.97 -15.20
CA GLU A 59 -9.71 8.94 -15.28
C GLU A 59 -9.90 8.43 -16.72
N ALA A 60 -10.04 9.35 -17.68
CA ALA A 60 -10.32 9.02 -19.08
C ALA A 60 -9.17 8.25 -19.76
N GLU A 61 -7.93 8.43 -19.31
CA GLU A 61 -6.78 7.66 -19.78
C GLU A 61 -6.74 6.28 -19.13
N ILE A 62 -6.94 6.21 -17.81
CA ILE A 62 -7.02 4.94 -17.06
C ILE A 62 -8.14 4.07 -17.62
N ASP A 63 -9.29 4.66 -17.97
CA ASP A 63 -10.45 3.94 -18.51
C ASP A 63 -10.20 3.30 -19.88
N LYS A 64 -9.25 3.83 -20.66
CA LYS A 64 -8.88 3.28 -21.97
C LYS A 64 -7.85 2.16 -21.87
N LEU A 65 -7.23 1.98 -20.72
CA LEU A 65 -6.13 1.05 -20.53
C LEU A 65 -6.61 -0.21 -19.81
N ALA A 66 -6.21 -1.37 -20.34
CA ALA A 66 -6.37 -2.67 -19.68
C ALA A 66 -5.27 -2.87 -18.62
N THR A 67 -5.24 -2.00 -17.61
CA THR A 67 -4.31 -2.11 -16.47
C THR A 67 -5.07 -2.40 -15.17
N PRO A 68 -4.50 -3.16 -14.22
CA PRO A 68 -5.05 -3.24 -12.88
C PRO A 68 -5.19 -1.84 -12.27
N ARG A 69 -6.40 -1.49 -11.80
CA ARG A 69 -6.72 -0.16 -11.26
C ARG A 69 -6.31 0.00 -9.80
N THR A 70 -5.10 -0.45 -9.49
CA THR A 70 -4.44 -0.29 -8.19
C THR A 70 -3.39 0.81 -8.28
N LEU A 71 -2.95 1.38 -7.15
CA LEU A 71 -1.89 2.40 -7.19
C LEU A 71 -0.61 1.86 -7.80
N SER A 72 -0.23 0.62 -7.47
CA SER A 72 0.94 -0.03 -8.05
C SER A 72 0.73 -0.44 -9.51
N GLY A 73 -0.47 -0.85 -9.91
CA GLY A 73 -0.81 -1.18 -11.31
C GLY A 73 -0.79 0.03 -12.24
N ILE A 74 -1.40 1.13 -11.81
CA ILE A 74 -1.40 2.40 -12.56
C ILE A 74 0.02 3.00 -12.57
N ALA A 75 0.76 2.93 -11.46
CA ALA A 75 2.12 3.45 -11.40
C ALA A 75 3.05 2.80 -12.44
N GLN A 76 2.89 1.50 -12.71
CA GLN A 76 3.70 0.76 -13.69
C GLN A 76 3.59 1.30 -15.13
N LEU A 77 2.56 2.10 -15.44
CA LEU A 77 2.47 2.77 -16.73
C LEU A 77 3.55 3.84 -16.90
N ALA A 78 4.06 4.39 -15.80
CA ALA A 78 5.10 5.41 -15.84
C ALA A 78 6.50 4.80 -16.09
N PRO A 79 7.40 5.54 -16.77
CA PRO A 79 8.75 5.06 -17.04
C PRO A 79 9.60 4.99 -15.76
N GLY A 80 10.52 4.02 -15.70
CA GLY A 80 11.45 3.86 -14.58
C GLY A 80 10.90 3.04 -13.40
N LEU A 81 9.79 2.32 -13.60
CA LEU A 81 9.20 1.42 -12.61
C LEU A 81 9.33 -0.05 -13.03
N THR A 82 9.35 -0.94 -12.03
CA THR A 82 9.25 -2.39 -12.24
C THR A 82 8.51 -3.05 -11.08
N SER A 83 7.64 -4.01 -11.39
CA SER A 83 6.97 -4.88 -10.41
C SER A 83 7.72 -6.18 -10.14
N ASN A 84 8.93 -6.34 -10.69
CA ASN A 84 9.79 -7.48 -10.43
C ASN A 84 10.43 -7.38 -9.03
N THR A 85 9.61 -7.61 -8.01
CA THR A 85 9.97 -7.47 -6.60
C THR A 85 9.69 -8.77 -5.84
N PRO A 86 10.42 -9.06 -4.73
CA PRO A 86 10.22 -10.30 -3.99
C PRO A 86 8.81 -10.50 -3.41
N ASN A 87 8.05 -9.42 -3.20
CA ASN A 87 6.68 -9.49 -2.72
C ASN A 87 5.71 -9.02 -3.81
N ALA A 88 4.56 -9.69 -3.91
CA ALA A 88 3.48 -9.29 -4.80
C ALA A 88 2.90 -7.92 -4.42
N GLY A 89 2.41 -7.17 -5.42
CA GLY A 89 1.77 -5.86 -5.22
C GLY A 89 2.72 -4.72 -4.87
N GLN A 90 4.03 -4.96 -4.80
CA GLN A 90 5.05 -3.92 -4.66
C GLN A 90 5.60 -3.49 -6.03
N VAL A 91 6.20 -2.30 -6.05
CA VAL A 91 6.89 -1.77 -7.24
C VAL A 91 8.20 -1.14 -6.80
N THR A 92 9.25 -1.27 -7.59
CA THR A 92 10.48 -0.49 -7.46
C THR A 92 10.39 0.71 -8.38
N ILE A 93 10.69 1.90 -7.86
CA ILE A 93 10.74 3.15 -8.61
C ILE A 93 12.19 3.63 -8.66
N SER A 94 12.72 3.87 -9.87
CA SER A 94 14.08 4.38 -10.09
C SER A 94 15.18 3.53 -9.43
N GLY A 95 14.95 2.23 -9.24
CA GLY A 95 15.91 1.28 -8.65
C GLY A 95 15.94 1.23 -7.12
N ALA A 96 15.07 1.97 -6.42
CA ALA A 96 14.98 1.93 -4.95
C ALA A 96 14.31 0.65 -4.41
N PHE A 97 14.37 0.47 -3.09
CA PHE A 97 13.65 -0.62 -2.42
C PHE A 97 12.13 -0.49 -2.61
N ALA A 98 11.46 -1.61 -2.88
CA ALA A 98 10.04 -1.60 -3.23
C ALA A 98 9.11 -1.19 -2.08
N TYR A 99 9.58 -1.31 -0.83
CA TYR A 99 8.90 -0.86 0.38
C TYR A 99 9.20 0.60 0.76
N ASP A 100 10.07 1.29 0.02
CA ASP A 100 10.46 2.68 0.25
C ASP A 100 9.78 3.66 -0.74
N ASN A 101 8.59 3.31 -1.21
CA ASN A 101 7.71 4.22 -1.95
C ASN A 101 6.60 4.73 -1.05
N VAL A 102 6.06 5.89 -1.36
CA VAL A 102 4.90 6.44 -0.65
C VAL A 102 3.69 6.46 -1.58
N PHE A 103 2.62 5.81 -1.16
CA PHE A 103 1.33 5.76 -1.82
C PHE A 103 0.37 6.65 -1.07
N LEU A 104 -0.18 7.65 -1.76
CA LEU A 104 -1.08 8.64 -1.21
C LEU A 104 -2.47 8.49 -1.82
N ILE A 105 -3.50 8.70 -0.99
CA ILE A 105 -4.89 8.86 -1.42
C ILE A 105 -5.38 10.19 -0.85
N ASP A 106 -5.77 11.11 -1.72
CA ASP A 106 -6.12 12.50 -1.36
C ASP A 106 -5.03 13.17 -0.47
N GLY A 107 -3.77 12.84 -0.74
CA GLY A 107 -2.60 13.32 0.00
C GLY A 107 -2.28 12.58 1.32
N VAL A 108 -3.07 11.57 1.70
CA VAL A 108 -2.83 10.77 2.93
C VAL A 108 -2.05 9.50 2.64
N ASP A 109 -1.08 9.20 3.49
CA ASP A 109 -0.29 7.95 3.44
C ASP A 109 -1.15 6.69 3.61
N ALA A 110 -1.29 5.95 2.51
CA ALA A 110 -2.05 4.72 2.41
C ALA A 110 -1.17 3.47 2.52
N ASN A 111 0.13 3.60 2.83
CA ASN A 111 1.00 2.44 2.94
C ASN A 111 0.59 1.52 4.11
N ASP A 112 0.89 0.23 3.97
CA ASP A 112 1.02 -0.69 5.09
C ASP A 112 2.27 -0.26 5.88
N ASN A 113 2.10 0.03 7.16
CA ASN A 113 3.20 0.54 7.96
C ASN A 113 4.33 -0.49 8.15
N LEU A 114 4.05 -1.79 8.10
CA LEU A 114 5.03 -2.86 8.26
C LEU A 114 5.76 -3.20 6.95
N PHE A 115 5.02 -3.45 5.87
CA PHE A 115 5.59 -3.94 4.61
C PHE A 115 5.82 -2.85 3.56
N GLY A 116 5.35 -1.62 3.79
CA GLY A 116 5.44 -0.53 2.81
C GLY A 116 4.62 -0.75 1.54
N THR A 117 3.73 -1.76 1.52
CA THR A 117 2.83 -2.04 0.41
C THR A 117 1.72 -1.00 0.32
N SER A 118 1.17 -0.81 -0.89
CA SER A 118 0.01 0.06 -1.09
C SER A 118 -1.27 -0.58 -0.55
N ASN A 119 -2.06 0.15 0.26
CA ASN A 119 -3.46 -0.21 0.49
C ASN A 119 -4.33 0.54 -0.52
N ASN A 120 -4.95 -0.18 -1.46
CA ASN A 120 -5.91 0.40 -2.41
C ASN A 120 -7.24 0.66 -1.68
N LEU A 121 -7.29 1.73 -0.88
CA LEU A 121 -8.46 2.06 -0.06
C LEU A 121 -9.61 2.68 -0.86
N PHE A 122 -9.35 3.31 -2.01
CA PHE A 122 -10.34 4.01 -2.86
C PHE A 122 -11.16 3.05 -3.73
N ILE A 123 -12.34 3.45 -4.21
CA ILE A 123 -13.07 2.70 -5.25
C ILE A 123 -12.49 3.01 -6.62
N GLU A 124 -12.28 2.01 -7.48
CA GLU A 124 -11.62 2.15 -8.79
C GLU A 124 -12.36 3.12 -9.72
N ALA A 125 -13.70 3.07 -9.76
CA ALA A 125 -14.53 4.07 -10.45
C ALA A 125 -14.55 5.47 -9.81
N ALA A 126 -14.04 5.62 -8.59
CA ALA A 126 -13.92 6.90 -7.88
C ALA A 126 -12.58 7.61 -8.14
N ILE A 127 -11.63 7.00 -8.86
CA ILE A 127 -10.39 7.68 -9.24
C ILE A 127 -10.71 8.85 -10.18
N ALA A 128 -10.17 10.03 -9.87
CA ALA A 128 -10.19 11.18 -10.77
C ALA A 128 -8.85 11.33 -11.52
N GLU A 129 -7.74 11.20 -10.79
CA GLU A 129 -6.39 11.33 -11.32
C GLU A 129 -5.40 10.53 -10.47
N VAL A 130 -4.37 9.96 -11.09
CA VAL A 130 -3.22 9.35 -10.43
C VAL A 130 -1.94 10.01 -10.93
N GLN A 131 -1.16 10.55 -9.99
CA GLN A 131 0.15 11.13 -10.24
C GLN A 131 1.24 10.18 -9.76
N VAL A 132 2.25 9.96 -10.60
CA VAL A 132 3.45 9.22 -10.30
C VAL A 132 4.63 10.18 -10.37
N LEU A 133 5.39 10.30 -9.29
CA LEU A 133 6.58 11.15 -9.18
C LEU A 133 7.81 10.26 -8.95
N THR A 134 8.75 10.27 -9.90
CA THR A 134 9.92 9.37 -9.92
C THR A 134 11.26 10.08 -9.75
N SER A 135 11.32 11.39 -10.01
CA SER A 135 12.48 12.25 -9.81
C SER A 135 12.06 13.71 -9.69
N GLY A 136 12.94 14.60 -9.20
CA GLY A 136 12.60 16.02 -9.01
C GLY A 136 11.39 16.22 -8.09
N VAL A 137 11.23 15.33 -7.11
CA VAL A 137 10.09 15.31 -6.18
C VAL A 137 10.25 16.41 -5.16
N SER A 138 9.20 17.21 -4.96
CA SER A 138 9.22 18.33 -4.03
C SER A 138 9.47 17.89 -2.58
N ALA A 139 10.15 18.76 -1.81
CA ALA A 139 10.43 18.55 -0.40
C ALA A 139 9.19 18.46 0.49
N GLU A 140 8.00 18.79 -0.05
CA GLU A 140 6.71 18.56 0.62
C GLU A 140 6.45 17.07 0.89
N TYR A 141 6.93 16.20 -0.01
CA TYR A 141 6.85 14.76 0.16
C TYR A 141 8.05 14.27 0.98
N GLY A 142 7.84 13.20 1.73
CA GLY A 142 8.88 12.57 2.54
C GLY A 142 8.57 11.09 2.74
N ARG A 143 9.40 10.42 3.55
CA ARG A 143 9.27 8.99 3.87
C ARG A 143 9.44 8.03 2.67
N PHE A 144 10.00 8.48 1.54
CA PHE A 144 10.35 7.64 0.40
C PHE A 144 11.85 7.72 0.09
N SER A 145 12.37 6.68 -0.54
CA SER A 145 13.67 6.68 -1.26
C SER A 145 13.50 6.33 -2.74
N GLY A 146 12.37 5.71 -3.13
CA GLY A 146 11.95 5.49 -4.50
C GLY A 146 11.16 6.67 -5.06
N GLY A 147 9.84 6.52 -5.10
CA GLY A 147 8.95 7.57 -5.61
C GLY A 147 7.68 7.76 -4.80
N VAL A 148 6.84 8.66 -5.30
CA VAL A 148 5.54 8.99 -4.73
C VAL A 148 4.47 8.67 -5.77
N VAL A 149 3.42 7.96 -5.36
CA VAL A 149 2.24 7.72 -6.18
C VAL A 149 1.05 8.30 -5.44
N ASN A 150 0.38 9.28 -6.01
CA ASN A 150 -0.73 10.00 -5.38
C ASN A 150 -1.99 9.86 -6.21
N ALA A 151 -3.01 9.20 -5.66
CA ALA A 151 -4.34 9.16 -6.25
C ALA A 151 -5.24 10.22 -5.62
N ILE A 152 -6.03 10.86 -6.47
CA ILE A 152 -7.10 11.78 -6.05
C ILE A 152 -8.42 11.12 -6.41
N THR A 153 -9.33 11.03 -5.45
CA THR A 153 -10.68 10.53 -5.72
C THR A 153 -11.60 11.69 -6.07
N LYS A 154 -12.64 11.38 -6.86
CA LYS A 154 -13.66 12.33 -7.31
C LYS A 154 -14.30 13.09 -6.15
N SER A 155 -14.85 14.25 -6.48
CA SER A 155 -15.56 15.13 -5.55
C SER A 155 -16.88 15.56 -6.19
N GLY A 156 -17.85 15.98 -5.37
CA GLY A 156 -19.16 16.40 -5.88
C GLY A 156 -19.07 17.69 -6.71
N SER A 157 -19.96 17.82 -7.68
CA SER A 157 -20.07 18.98 -8.57
C SER A 157 -21.46 19.64 -8.45
N ASN A 158 -21.68 20.77 -9.12
CA ASN A 158 -23.01 21.39 -9.19
C ASN A 158 -24.03 20.61 -10.03
N GLN A 159 -23.62 19.50 -10.63
CA GLN A 159 -24.46 18.60 -11.39
C GLN A 159 -24.52 17.26 -10.67
N PHE A 160 -25.67 16.59 -10.76
CA PHE A 160 -25.76 15.22 -10.29
C PHE A 160 -25.13 14.32 -11.35
N GLU A 161 -24.13 13.57 -10.94
CA GLU A 161 -23.36 12.66 -11.79
C GLU A 161 -23.18 11.33 -11.05
N GLY A 162 -23.17 10.25 -11.81
CA GLY A 162 -22.96 8.92 -11.25
C GLY A 162 -22.50 7.93 -12.30
N THR A 163 -21.92 6.85 -11.84
CA THR A 163 -21.42 5.77 -12.70
C THR A 163 -21.77 4.45 -12.06
N PHE A 164 -22.12 3.46 -12.87
CA PHE A 164 -22.22 2.07 -12.45
C PHE A 164 -21.31 1.23 -13.35
N ARG A 165 -20.50 0.38 -12.75
CA ARG A 165 -19.55 -0.50 -13.44
C ARG A 165 -19.67 -1.91 -12.87
N VAL A 166 -19.56 -2.87 -13.78
CA VAL A 166 -19.42 -4.29 -13.44
C VAL A 166 -18.15 -4.80 -14.12
N ASN A 167 -17.23 -5.36 -13.35
CA ASN A 167 -16.09 -6.09 -13.88
C ASN A 167 -16.35 -7.58 -13.70
N LEU A 168 -16.13 -8.33 -14.79
CA LEU A 168 -16.30 -9.77 -14.82
C LEU A 168 -14.94 -10.38 -15.14
N THR A 169 -14.53 -11.37 -14.35
CA THR A 169 -13.32 -12.14 -14.60
C THR A 169 -13.64 -13.61 -14.46
N ASN A 170 -13.11 -14.41 -15.38
CA ASN A 170 -13.23 -15.86 -15.32
C ASN A 170 -11.91 -16.48 -15.77
N PRO A 171 -11.30 -17.38 -14.97
CA PRO A 171 -10.08 -18.07 -15.37
C PRO A 171 -10.21 -18.80 -16.71
N SER A 172 -11.40 -19.31 -17.04
CA SER A 172 -11.68 -20.00 -18.31
C SER A 172 -11.65 -19.09 -19.56
N TRP A 173 -11.66 -17.76 -19.38
CA TRP A 173 -11.54 -16.79 -20.48
C TRP A 173 -10.09 -16.48 -20.89
N THR A 174 -9.12 -17.16 -20.28
CA THR A 174 -7.69 -16.89 -20.48
C THR A 174 -6.93 -18.17 -20.85
N ASP A 175 -5.98 -18.07 -21.78
CA ASP A 175 -5.19 -19.22 -22.23
C ASP A 175 -4.24 -19.73 -21.14
N GLU A 176 -4.19 -21.05 -20.98
CA GLU A 176 -3.23 -21.74 -20.11
C GLU A 176 -1.78 -21.44 -20.50
N THR A 177 -0.95 -21.20 -19.49
CA THR A 177 0.49 -21.10 -19.64
C THR A 177 1.10 -22.46 -20.03
N PRO A 178 2.31 -22.49 -20.62
CA PRO A 178 3.01 -23.76 -20.86
C PRO A 178 3.20 -24.61 -19.60
N PHE A 179 3.34 -23.97 -18.44
CA PHE A 179 3.52 -24.65 -17.15
C PHE A 179 2.25 -25.37 -16.67
N GLU A 180 1.09 -24.72 -16.84
CA GLU A 180 -0.22 -25.30 -16.52
C GLU A 180 -0.52 -26.49 -17.43
N ARG A 181 -0.28 -26.34 -18.75
CA ARG A 181 -0.45 -27.43 -19.74
C ARG A 181 0.45 -28.64 -19.48
N GLU A 182 1.70 -28.43 -19.05
CA GLU A 182 2.62 -29.52 -18.71
C GLU A 182 2.13 -30.35 -17.50
N ARG A 183 1.30 -29.75 -16.64
CA ARG A 183 0.83 -30.34 -15.38
C ARG A 183 -0.63 -30.75 -15.40
N ASP A 184 -1.27 -30.72 -16.57
CA ASP A 184 -2.71 -30.95 -16.72
C ASP A 184 -3.52 -30.09 -15.71
N GLN A 185 -3.11 -28.83 -15.51
CA GLN A 185 -3.80 -27.87 -14.66
C GLN A 185 -4.81 -27.08 -15.49
N ASP A 186 -6.06 -27.54 -15.45
CA ASP A 186 -7.18 -26.84 -16.09
C ASP A 186 -7.52 -25.55 -15.32
N ARG A 187 -7.91 -24.51 -16.06
CA ARG A 187 -8.46 -23.29 -15.45
C ARG A 187 -9.96 -23.45 -15.16
N PRO A 188 -10.40 -23.23 -13.91
CA PRO A 188 -11.80 -23.43 -13.55
C PRO A 188 -12.70 -22.42 -14.26
N ASP A 189 -13.90 -22.85 -14.61
CA ASP A 189 -14.97 -21.97 -15.06
C ASP A 189 -15.66 -21.33 -13.84
N GLU A 190 -15.04 -20.25 -13.35
CA GLU A 190 -15.46 -19.57 -12.12
C GLU A 190 -15.56 -18.07 -12.36
N LEU A 191 -16.79 -17.54 -12.30
CA LEU A 191 -17.07 -16.14 -12.59
C LEU A 191 -16.96 -15.29 -11.31
N SER A 192 -15.90 -14.51 -11.21
CA SER A 192 -15.77 -13.45 -10.20
C SER A 192 -16.35 -12.14 -10.73
N GLN A 193 -17.03 -11.41 -9.84
CA GLN A 193 -17.80 -10.21 -10.20
C GLN A 193 -17.49 -9.09 -9.21
N VAL A 194 -17.18 -7.92 -9.76
CA VAL A 194 -16.98 -6.70 -8.98
C VAL A 194 -17.99 -5.66 -9.42
N TYR A 195 -18.81 -5.22 -8.49
CA TYR A 195 -19.80 -4.16 -8.70
C TYR A 195 -19.28 -2.87 -8.10
N GLU A 196 -19.30 -1.79 -8.87
CA GLU A 196 -18.88 -0.46 -8.45
C GLU A 196 -19.97 0.55 -8.80
N ALA A 197 -20.28 1.44 -7.87
CA ALA A 197 -21.20 2.54 -8.10
C ALA A 197 -20.63 3.83 -7.53
N THR A 198 -20.82 4.94 -8.23
CA THR A 198 -20.50 6.29 -7.75
C THR A 198 -21.69 7.21 -7.94
N PHE A 199 -21.84 8.16 -7.05
CA PHE A 199 -22.86 9.21 -7.14
C PHE A 199 -22.41 10.46 -6.39
N GLY A 200 -22.51 11.61 -7.04
CA GLY A 200 -22.16 12.90 -6.45
C GLY A 200 -23.01 14.03 -7.00
N GLY A 201 -22.99 15.16 -6.30
CA GLY A 201 -23.73 16.35 -6.70
C GLY A 201 -23.79 17.43 -5.62
N PRO A 202 -24.63 18.46 -5.82
CA PRO A 202 -24.77 19.55 -4.85
C PRO A 202 -25.75 19.18 -3.73
N ILE A 203 -25.36 19.46 -2.48
CA ILE A 203 -26.30 19.61 -1.36
C ILE A 203 -26.84 21.03 -1.37
N LEU A 204 -25.95 22.01 -1.49
CA LEU A 204 -26.24 23.42 -1.69
C LEU A 204 -25.41 23.89 -2.88
N ARG A 205 -26.08 24.22 -3.99
CA ARG A 205 -25.41 24.70 -5.21
C ARG A 205 -24.43 25.83 -4.88
N ASP A 206 -23.27 25.78 -5.52
CA ASP A 206 -22.16 26.75 -5.37
C ASP A 206 -21.51 26.82 -3.98
N ARG A 207 -21.90 25.96 -3.01
CA ARG A 207 -21.36 26.02 -1.64
C ARG A 207 -21.06 24.69 -0.98
N LEU A 208 -21.84 23.65 -1.22
CA LEU A 208 -21.71 22.36 -0.53
C LEU A 208 -22.06 21.22 -1.46
N TRP A 209 -21.14 20.27 -1.58
CA TRP A 209 -21.22 19.14 -2.49
C TRP A 209 -20.91 17.84 -1.76
N PHE A 210 -21.51 16.75 -2.23
CA PHE A 210 -21.23 15.42 -1.77
C PHE A 210 -20.76 14.52 -2.91
N PHE A 211 -19.98 13.52 -2.56
CA PHE A 211 -19.63 12.40 -3.39
C PHE A 211 -19.69 11.13 -2.56
N SER A 212 -20.16 10.05 -3.16
CA SER A 212 -20.28 8.74 -2.56
C SER A 212 -19.88 7.68 -3.57
N ALA A 213 -19.27 6.60 -3.09
CA ALA A 213 -18.96 5.45 -3.91
C ALA A 213 -19.07 4.16 -3.09
N GLY A 214 -19.39 3.07 -3.78
CA GLY A 214 -19.53 1.73 -3.20
C GLY A 214 -18.94 0.69 -4.13
N ARG A 215 -18.33 -0.34 -3.55
CA ARG A 215 -17.81 -1.51 -4.25
C ARG A 215 -18.15 -2.77 -3.47
N PHE A 216 -18.59 -3.78 -4.19
CA PHE A 216 -18.79 -5.13 -3.67
C PHE A 216 -18.05 -6.12 -4.58
N GLU A 217 -17.17 -6.91 -3.99
CA GLU A 217 -16.45 -7.99 -4.66
C GLU A 217 -16.59 -9.27 -3.83
N GLU A 218 -16.92 -10.33 -4.54
CA GLU A 218 -16.84 -11.69 -4.06
C GLU A 218 -15.93 -12.44 -5.03
N SER A 219 -14.81 -12.96 -4.54
CA SER A 219 -13.92 -13.82 -5.31
C SER A 219 -13.79 -15.14 -4.60
N THR A 220 -14.08 -16.22 -5.32
CA THR A 220 -13.79 -17.57 -4.89
C THR A 220 -12.63 -18.08 -5.73
N ASP A 221 -11.61 -18.60 -5.06
CA ASP A 221 -10.44 -19.21 -5.69
C ASP A 221 -10.32 -20.65 -5.20
N ALA A 222 -10.08 -21.59 -6.11
CA ALA A 222 -9.79 -22.99 -5.78
C ALA A 222 -8.30 -23.30 -5.99
N ASP A 223 -7.54 -23.38 -4.90
CA ASP A 223 -6.13 -23.80 -4.94
C ASP A 223 -5.98 -25.23 -4.45
N PRO A 224 -5.36 -26.16 -5.21
CA PRO A 224 -5.03 -27.47 -4.69
C PRO A 224 -3.96 -27.36 -3.60
N PHE A 225 -4.14 -28.07 -2.48
CA PHE A 225 -3.11 -28.18 -1.46
C PHE A 225 -1.89 -28.92 -2.05
N PRO A 226 -0.70 -28.30 -2.17
CA PRO A 226 0.39 -28.85 -2.99
C PRO A 226 0.91 -30.23 -2.58
N VAL A 227 0.68 -30.66 -1.34
CA VAL A 227 1.11 -31.98 -0.84
C VAL A 227 0.13 -33.08 -1.21
N THR A 228 -1.18 -32.82 -1.14
CA THR A 228 -2.22 -33.85 -1.32
C THR A 228 -3.02 -33.69 -2.60
N GLY A 229 -2.87 -32.56 -3.30
CA GLY A 229 -3.66 -32.19 -4.49
C GLY A 229 -5.13 -31.85 -4.18
N ILE A 230 -5.55 -31.87 -2.91
CA ILE A 230 -6.95 -31.64 -2.55
C ILE A 230 -7.33 -30.18 -2.85
N PRO A 231 -8.37 -29.92 -3.66
CA PRO A 231 -8.81 -28.57 -3.95
C PRO A 231 -9.35 -27.87 -2.71
N VAL A 232 -8.93 -26.63 -2.50
CA VAL A 232 -9.31 -25.82 -1.34
C VAL A 232 -9.98 -24.55 -1.86
N SER A 233 -11.30 -24.49 -1.71
CA SER A 233 -12.03 -23.26 -1.99
C SER A 233 -11.76 -22.23 -0.90
N ARG A 234 -11.35 -21.04 -1.35
CA ARG A 234 -11.06 -19.84 -0.57
C ARG A 234 -12.00 -18.75 -1.02
N LEU A 235 -12.56 -18.02 -0.07
CA LEU A 235 -13.49 -16.94 -0.35
C LEU A 235 -12.91 -15.63 0.18
N ASN A 236 -12.90 -14.62 -0.66
CA ASN A 236 -12.57 -13.24 -0.30
C ASN A 236 -13.77 -12.36 -0.62
N GLU A 237 -14.33 -11.77 0.44
CA GLU A 237 -15.42 -10.79 0.33
C GLU A 237 -14.85 -9.42 0.69
N ASN A 238 -14.85 -8.49 -0.27
CA ASN A 238 -14.42 -7.12 -0.04
C ASN A 238 -15.59 -6.17 -0.26
N THR A 239 -16.00 -5.52 0.82
CA THR A 239 -16.99 -4.43 0.77
C THR A 239 -16.29 -3.12 1.06
N ARG A 240 -16.43 -2.16 0.14
CA ARG A 240 -15.79 -0.85 0.25
C ARG A 240 -16.80 0.25 0.00
N TYR A 241 -16.74 1.31 0.80
CA TYR A 241 -17.55 2.50 0.61
C TYR A 241 -16.77 3.76 0.95
N GLU A 242 -17.06 4.82 0.21
CA GLU A 242 -16.45 6.14 0.36
C GLU A 242 -17.56 7.18 0.44
N GLY A 243 -17.39 8.12 1.37
CA GLY A 243 -18.21 9.31 1.47
C GLY A 243 -17.31 10.54 1.59
N LYS A 244 -17.58 11.55 0.78
CA LYS A 244 -16.83 12.81 0.74
C LYS A 244 -17.77 13.99 0.71
N LEU A 245 -17.52 14.98 1.57
CA LEU A 245 -18.21 16.27 1.59
C LEU A 245 -17.19 17.36 1.32
N THR A 246 -17.51 18.27 0.40
CA THR A 246 -16.68 19.43 0.07
C THR A 246 -17.53 20.68 0.18
N GLY A 247 -17.07 21.68 0.92
CA GLY A 247 -17.83 22.91 1.14
C GLY A 247 -16.96 24.17 1.13
N THR A 248 -17.48 25.23 0.52
CA THR A 248 -16.92 26.58 0.58
C THR A 248 -17.45 27.28 1.83
N ILE A 249 -16.61 27.38 2.86
CA ILE A 249 -16.97 27.95 4.17
C ILE A 249 -16.90 29.48 4.17
N ALA A 250 -16.06 30.05 3.29
CA ALA A 250 -15.94 31.48 3.02
C ALA A 250 -15.35 31.67 1.62
N ASN A 251 -15.40 32.88 1.05
CA ASN A 251 -14.84 33.16 -0.27
C ASN A 251 -13.34 32.79 -0.33
N GLY A 252 -12.97 31.87 -1.22
CA GLY A 252 -11.58 31.39 -1.34
C GLY A 252 -11.17 30.37 -0.27
N HIS A 253 -12.08 29.91 0.59
CA HIS A 253 -11.83 28.93 1.64
C HIS A 253 -12.71 27.70 1.48
N THR A 254 -12.09 26.53 1.32
CA THR A 254 -12.74 25.24 1.14
C THR A 254 -12.33 24.28 2.25
N LEU A 255 -13.32 23.58 2.79
CA LEU A 255 -13.14 22.45 3.71
C LEU A 255 -13.68 21.18 3.03
N GLN A 256 -12.94 20.10 3.14
CA GLN A 256 -13.33 18.79 2.63
C GLN A 256 -13.13 17.75 3.72
N GLY A 257 -14.12 16.89 3.92
CA GLY A 257 -14.01 15.70 4.76
C GLY A 257 -14.29 14.46 3.92
N ALA A 258 -13.49 13.42 4.07
CA ALA A 258 -13.72 12.13 3.44
C ALA A 258 -13.53 10.99 4.43
N TYR A 259 -14.34 9.95 4.28
CA TYR A 259 -14.24 8.69 5.00
C TYR A 259 -14.33 7.54 4.02
N THR A 260 -13.44 6.57 4.16
CA THR A 260 -13.42 5.36 3.37
C THR A 260 -13.30 4.16 4.28
N ASN A 261 -14.09 3.13 4.01
CA ASN A 261 -13.99 1.81 4.63
C ASN A 261 -13.74 0.79 3.53
N ASN A 262 -12.82 -0.14 3.79
CA ASN A 262 -12.39 -1.18 2.87
C ASN A 262 -12.15 -2.47 3.66
N ALA A 263 -13.20 -2.99 4.29
CA ALA A 263 -13.10 -4.22 5.05
C ALA A 263 -13.04 -5.43 4.09
N THR A 264 -12.16 -6.38 4.41
CA THR A 264 -12.13 -7.68 3.73
C THR A 264 -12.36 -8.79 4.72
N ASP A 265 -13.35 -9.62 4.45
CA ASP A 265 -13.55 -10.90 5.12
C ASP A 265 -12.95 -12.00 4.24
N GLN A 266 -12.18 -12.89 4.87
CA GLN A 266 -11.50 -13.97 4.16
C GLN A 266 -11.81 -15.29 4.83
N THR A 267 -12.36 -16.24 4.08
CA THR A 267 -12.50 -17.63 4.52
C THR A 267 -11.39 -18.46 3.91
N ARG A 268 -10.62 -19.13 4.77
CA ARG A 268 -9.39 -19.86 4.41
C ARG A 268 -8.39 -18.96 3.65
N PRO A 269 -7.92 -17.85 4.24
CA PRO A 269 -6.97 -16.93 3.61
C PRO A 269 -5.76 -17.62 2.99
N THR A 270 -5.32 -17.06 1.86
CA THR A 270 -4.10 -17.47 1.16
C THR A 270 -2.86 -16.96 1.88
N PHE A 271 -1.82 -17.80 1.96
CA PHE A 271 -0.49 -17.45 2.45
C PHE A 271 0.57 -17.81 1.41
N GLY A 272 1.77 -17.22 1.50
CA GLY A 272 2.91 -17.54 0.62
C GLY A 272 3.54 -18.92 0.86
N PHE A 273 2.87 -19.78 1.60
CA PHE A 273 3.25 -21.16 1.93
C PHE A 273 1.96 -21.97 2.13
N SER A 274 2.08 -23.29 2.07
CA SER A 274 0.90 -24.15 2.14
C SER A 274 0.59 -24.54 3.58
N VAL A 275 -0.66 -24.29 3.97
CA VAL A 275 -1.22 -24.66 5.27
C VAL A 275 -2.38 -25.64 5.04
N VAL A 276 -2.51 -26.66 5.90
CA VAL A 276 -3.64 -27.59 5.78
C VAL A 276 -4.99 -26.88 5.95
N PRO A 277 -5.94 -27.03 5.02
CA PRO A 277 -7.18 -26.25 4.97
C PRO A 277 -8.04 -26.28 6.23
N GLY A 278 -8.12 -27.45 6.89
CA GLY A 278 -8.96 -27.63 8.09
C GLY A 278 -8.51 -26.81 9.30
N THR A 279 -7.35 -26.16 9.21
CA THR A 279 -6.76 -25.38 10.30
C THR A 279 -6.68 -23.88 10.00
N ILE A 280 -7.05 -23.49 8.78
CA ILE A 280 -7.14 -22.09 8.39
C ILE A 280 -8.54 -21.60 8.77
N VAL A 281 -8.60 -20.63 9.67
CA VAL A 281 -9.85 -20.00 10.08
C VAL A 281 -10.18 -18.79 9.20
N SER A 282 -11.42 -18.33 9.27
CA SER A 282 -11.80 -17.05 8.66
C SER A 282 -11.21 -15.88 9.46
N ARG A 283 -10.79 -14.84 8.76
CA ARG A 283 -10.28 -13.59 9.34
C ARG A 283 -10.97 -12.37 8.75
N THR A 284 -10.93 -11.27 9.49
CA THR A 284 -11.42 -9.96 9.04
C THR A 284 -10.28 -8.96 9.05
N LEU A 285 -10.17 -8.18 7.98
CA LEU A 285 -9.17 -7.14 7.78
C LEU A 285 -9.85 -5.77 7.74
N PRO A 286 -10.18 -5.16 8.89
CA PRO A 286 -10.71 -3.80 8.91
C PRO A 286 -9.66 -2.82 8.34
N ASN A 287 -10.06 -1.97 7.40
CA ASN A 287 -9.19 -0.96 6.80
C ASN A 287 -9.99 0.32 6.54
N ASN A 288 -9.71 1.37 7.32
CA ASN A 288 -10.45 2.63 7.29
C ASN A 288 -9.51 3.79 7.06
N LEU A 289 -10.00 4.82 6.38
CA LEU A 289 -9.30 6.08 6.18
C LEU A 289 -10.25 7.25 6.39
N ALA A 290 -9.91 8.13 7.31
CA ALA A 290 -10.59 9.41 7.51
C ALA A 290 -9.62 10.55 7.22
N VAL A 291 -10.08 11.57 6.50
CA VAL A 291 -9.30 12.76 6.22
C VAL A 291 -10.16 14.01 6.24
N VAL A 292 -9.61 15.09 6.80
CA VAL A 292 -10.14 16.44 6.68
C VAL A 292 -9.07 17.32 6.08
N ASN A 293 -9.42 17.98 4.99
CA ASN A 293 -8.56 18.88 4.22
C ASN A 293 -9.15 20.30 4.26
N TYR A 294 -8.31 21.28 4.53
CA TYR A 294 -8.60 22.70 4.39
C TYR A 294 -7.68 23.29 3.32
N ARG A 295 -8.26 24.14 2.46
CA ARG A 295 -7.54 24.94 1.46
C ARG A 295 -8.07 26.37 1.51
N GLY A 296 -7.19 27.35 1.61
CA GLY A 296 -7.57 28.76 1.75
C GLY A 296 -6.69 29.70 0.93
N VAL A 297 -7.31 30.70 0.31
CA VAL A 297 -6.64 31.86 -0.27
C VAL A 297 -6.57 32.93 0.81
N LEU A 298 -5.39 33.14 1.40
CA LEU A 298 -5.20 34.13 2.46
C LEU A 298 -4.93 35.54 1.89
N GLY A 299 -4.54 35.62 0.62
CA GLY A 299 -4.34 36.86 -0.12
C GLY A 299 -4.05 36.58 -1.59
N SER A 300 -3.82 37.62 -2.38
CA SER A 300 -3.58 37.50 -3.83
C SER A 300 -2.34 36.68 -4.21
N ARG A 301 -1.44 36.42 -3.26
CA ARG A 301 -0.18 35.70 -3.45
C ARG A 301 0.07 34.63 -2.39
N LEU A 302 -0.81 34.50 -1.39
CA LEU A 302 -0.59 33.64 -0.22
C LEU A 302 -1.72 32.64 -0.09
N PHE A 303 -1.37 31.36 -0.06
CA PHE A 303 -2.29 30.23 -0.02
C PHE A 303 -1.92 29.32 1.15
N ALA A 304 -2.92 28.71 1.76
CA ALA A 304 -2.74 27.82 2.90
C ALA A 304 -3.42 26.48 2.66
N THR A 305 -2.79 25.41 3.14
CA THR A 305 -3.40 24.10 3.26
C THR A 305 -3.21 23.54 4.67
N ALA A 306 -4.19 22.77 5.13
CA ALA A 306 -4.07 21.96 6.33
C ALA A 306 -4.76 20.61 6.09
N GLN A 307 -4.22 19.55 6.68
CA GLN A 307 -4.74 18.20 6.58
C GLN A 307 -4.62 17.51 7.93
N VAL A 308 -5.67 16.81 8.33
CA VAL A 308 -5.67 15.87 9.44
C VAL A 308 -6.22 14.55 8.94
N SER A 309 -5.54 13.45 9.20
CA SER A 309 -5.98 12.13 8.78
C SER A 309 -5.69 11.03 9.79
N ARG A 310 -6.46 9.96 9.68
CA ARG A 310 -6.32 8.73 10.45
C ARG A 310 -6.58 7.54 9.54
N LYS A 311 -5.63 6.63 9.47
CA LYS A 311 -5.78 5.31 8.85
C LYS A 311 -5.79 4.25 9.93
N GLU A 312 -6.74 3.35 9.85
CA GLU A 312 -6.81 2.15 10.67
C GLU A 312 -6.69 0.93 9.78
N PHE A 313 -5.78 0.02 10.09
CA PHE A 313 -5.66 -1.25 9.38
C PHE A 313 -5.37 -2.34 10.40
N GLY A 314 -6.20 -3.37 10.45
CA GLY A 314 -6.09 -4.40 11.48
C GLY A 314 -6.24 -5.81 10.93
N PHE A 315 -5.83 -6.76 11.75
CA PHE A 315 -6.01 -8.19 11.56
C PHE A 315 -6.83 -8.70 12.73
N ARG A 316 -7.98 -9.31 12.44
CA ARG A 316 -8.89 -9.87 13.45
C ARG A 316 -9.14 -11.33 13.15
N ASN A 317 -9.12 -12.16 14.18
CA ASN A 317 -9.32 -13.61 14.07
C ASN A 317 -8.33 -14.27 13.09
N SER A 318 -7.13 -13.68 12.94
CA SER A 318 -6.05 -14.27 12.13
C SER A 318 -5.45 -15.45 12.89
N GLY A 319 -5.92 -16.66 12.60
CA GLY A 319 -5.47 -17.89 13.23
C GLY A 319 -6.44 -18.42 14.27
N GLY A 320 -6.11 -19.50 14.97
CA GLY A 320 -7.05 -20.14 15.89
C GLY A 320 -6.72 -19.90 17.36
N THR A 321 -7.64 -20.33 18.22
CA THR A 321 -7.51 -20.27 19.68
C THR A 321 -7.15 -21.61 20.31
N SER A 322 -7.23 -22.71 19.55
CA SER A 322 -7.04 -24.04 20.12
C SER A 322 -5.62 -24.22 20.65
N THR A 323 -5.49 -24.91 21.78
CA THR A 323 -4.20 -25.33 22.32
C THR A 323 -3.94 -26.82 22.11
N ALA A 324 -4.87 -27.53 21.46
CA ALA A 324 -4.74 -28.94 21.18
C ALA A 324 -3.75 -29.18 20.03
N ILE A 325 -2.79 -30.07 20.24
CA ILE A 325 -1.81 -30.45 19.20
C ILE A 325 -2.51 -31.10 17.99
N THR A 326 -3.64 -31.76 18.18
CA THR A 326 -4.42 -32.35 17.08
C THR A 326 -5.02 -31.31 16.12
N ASP A 327 -5.21 -30.09 16.61
CA ASP A 327 -5.75 -28.96 15.84
C ASP A 327 -4.61 -28.15 15.20
N SER A 328 -3.39 -28.72 15.20
CA SER A 328 -2.19 -28.08 14.68
C SER A 328 -2.14 -28.10 13.16
N PRO A 329 -2.10 -26.93 12.50
CA PRO A 329 -1.75 -26.85 11.09
C PRO A 329 -0.46 -27.56 10.77
N PHE A 330 -0.50 -28.23 9.62
CA PHE A 330 0.69 -28.62 8.89
C PHE A 330 1.10 -27.45 7.98
N LEU A 331 2.35 -27.03 8.12
CA LEU A 331 3.01 -26.04 7.27
C LEU A 331 4.13 -26.71 6.49
N THR A 332 4.05 -26.62 5.15
CA THR A 332 5.21 -26.88 4.28
C THR A 332 5.75 -25.56 3.76
N ARG A 333 7.02 -25.27 4.07
CA ARG A 333 7.72 -24.09 3.54
C ARG A 333 8.21 -24.38 2.12
N GLY A 334 7.27 -24.42 1.19
CA GLY A 334 7.51 -24.57 -0.25
C GLY A 334 7.90 -25.99 -0.63
N SER A 335 7.28 -26.52 -1.67
CA SER A 335 7.53 -27.84 -2.23
C SER A 335 8.91 -27.89 -2.92
N ALA A 336 9.90 -28.49 -2.27
CA ALA A 336 11.08 -29.04 -2.95
C ALA A 336 11.10 -30.56 -2.73
N PRO A 337 11.40 -31.38 -3.76
CA PRO A 337 11.67 -32.80 -3.58
C PRO A 337 12.78 -32.99 -2.53
N GLY A 338 12.50 -33.73 -1.45
CA GLY A 338 13.48 -34.00 -0.38
C GLY A 338 13.45 -33.06 0.83
N ILE A 339 12.36 -32.32 1.08
CA ILE A 339 12.23 -31.57 2.35
C ILE A 339 11.97 -32.52 3.51
N VAL A 340 12.94 -32.58 4.43
CA VAL A 340 13.04 -33.60 5.49
C VAL A 340 12.23 -33.24 6.75
N PHE A 341 11.63 -32.05 6.86
CA PHE A 341 10.85 -31.64 8.04
C PHE A 341 9.71 -30.69 7.70
N SER A 342 8.51 -30.99 8.22
CA SER A 342 7.34 -30.11 8.16
C SER A 342 7.13 -29.42 9.52
N HIS A 343 6.60 -28.20 9.50
CA HIS A 343 6.29 -27.46 10.72
C HIS A 343 4.85 -27.75 11.15
N TYR A 344 4.66 -27.97 12.45
CA TYR A 344 3.37 -28.21 13.08
C TYR A 344 3.25 -27.36 14.32
N ASN A 345 2.14 -26.70 14.51
CA ASN A 345 1.86 -25.92 15.72
C ASN A 345 0.35 -25.86 15.89
N ALA A 346 -0.18 -25.77 17.11
CA ALA A 346 -1.59 -25.43 17.32
C ALA A 346 -1.92 -24.14 16.53
N PRO A 347 -3.17 -23.89 16.10
CA PRO A 347 -3.56 -23.07 14.96
C PRO A 347 -2.58 -22.00 14.48
N TYR A 348 -2.39 -21.91 13.16
CA TYR A 348 -1.36 -21.08 12.55
C TYR A 348 -1.77 -19.61 12.64
N PHE A 349 -0.92 -18.84 13.31
CA PHE A 349 -1.24 -17.60 13.98
C PHE A 349 -2.18 -17.74 15.18
N ASP A 350 -2.00 -16.82 16.11
CA ASP A 350 -2.80 -16.75 17.32
C ASP A 350 -3.87 -15.67 17.20
N SER A 351 -5.14 -16.06 17.13
CA SER A 351 -6.25 -15.08 17.11
C SER A 351 -6.35 -14.24 18.37
N THR A 352 -5.72 -14.67 19.48
CA THR A 352 -5.68 -13.90 20.74
C THR A 352 -4.63 -12.79 20.74
N ASP A 353 -3.85 -12.67 19.66
CA ASP A 353 -2.86 -11.60 19.43
C ASP A 353 -3.23 -10.76 18.20
N PRO A 354 -4.32 -9.97 18.25
CA PRO A 354 -4.73 -9.14 17.13
C PRO A 354 -3.65 -8.09 16.80
N GLU A 355 -3.51 -7.79 15.51
CA GLU A 355 -2.53 -6.82 15.01
C GLU A 355 -3.24 -5.55 14.52
N ASP A 356 -2.69 -4.38 14.84
CA ASP A 356 -3.03 -3.11 14.21
C ASP A 356 -1.81 -2.47 13.56
N ARG A 357 -2.02 -1.81 12.42
CA ARG A 357 -1.02 -1.10 11.62
C ARG A 357 -1.56 0.27 11.23
N ASN A 358 -1.85 1.09 12.23
CA ASN A 358 -2.54 2.36 12.10
C ASN A 358 -1.58 3.51 11.81
N ASN A 359 -2.06 4.58 11.17
CA ASN A 359 -1.35 5.85 11.13
C ASN A 359 -2.26 7.04 11.42
N ASN A 360 -1.66 8.14 11.87
CA ASN A 360 -2.31 9.43 12.00
C ASN A 360 -1.36 10.51 11.47
N GLN A 361 -1.90 11.50 10.78
CA GLN A 361 -1.11 12.58 10.20
C GLN A 361 -1.77 13.94 10.46
N VAL A 362 -0.95 14.92 10.78
CA VAL A 362 -1.31 16.34 10.76
C VAL A 362 -0.29 17.05 9.89
N ALA A 363 -0.73 17.74 8.84
CA ALA A 363 0.13 18.49 7.96
C ALA A 363 -0.46 19.87 7.67
N ALA A 364 0.40 20.87 7.51
CA ALA A 364 -0.01 22.21 7.10
C ALA A 364 1.08 22.86 6.26
N SER A 365 0.68 23.68 5.29
CA SER A 365 1.63 24.40 4.44
C SER A 365 1.12 25.77 4.04
N LEU A 366 2.07 26.65 3.72
CA LEU A 366 1.84 27.95 3.11
C LEU A 366 2.59 28.00 1.79
N SER A 367 1.90 28.44 0.74
CA SER A 367 2.46 28.73 -0.58
C SER A 367 2.42 30.22 -0.86
N TYR A 368 3.53 30.78 -1.33
CA TYR A 368 3.68 32.19 -1.63
C TYR A 368 4.31 32.40 -3.01
N PHE A 369 3.62 33.17 -3.85
CA PHE A 369 4.10 33.52 -5.19
C PHE A 369 4.72 34.91 -5.20
N LEU A 370 5.96 35.01 -5.66
CA LEU A 370 6.70 36.28 -5.73
C LEU A 370 7.33 36.45 -7.10
N THR A 371 6.96 37.50 -7.82
CA THR A 371 7.64 37.92 -9.04
C THR A 371 8.31 39.27 -8.82
N THR A 372 9.60 39.35 -9.14
CA THR A 372 10.36 40.60 -9.11
C THR A 372 11.09 40.79 -10.43
N GLY A 373 11.26 42.04 -10.87
CA GLY A 373 11.95 42.33 -12.13
C GLY A 373 13.44 41.95 -12.15
N ARG A 374 14.05 41.72 -10.99
CA ARG A 374 15.50 41.44 -10.87
C ARG A 374 15.82 39.98 -10.52
N LEU A 375 14.95 39.32 -9.78
CA LEU A 375 15.15 37.92 -9.35
C LEU A 375 14.21 36.94 -10.06
N GLY A 376 13.38 37.40 -10.98
CA GLY A 376 12.43 36.53 -11.68
C GLY A 376 11.26 36.12 -10.79
N SER A 377 10.72 34.93 -11.00
CA SER A 377 9.52 34.41 -10.33
C SER A 377 9.84 33.24 -9.41
N HIS A 378 9.21 33.23 -8.23
CA HIS A 378 9.35 32.23 -7.19
C HIS A 378 7.96 31.67 -6.81
N ASP A 379 7.87 30.35 -6.68
CA ASP A 379 6.77 29.61 -6.05
C ASP A 379 7.32 28.92 -4.80
N ILE A 380 7.18 29.62 -3.67
CA ILE A 380 7.76 29.22 -2.39
C ILE A 380 6.71 28.48 -1.58
N LYS A 381 7.01 27.25 -1.16
CA LYS A 381 6.15 26.44 -0.30
C LYS A 381 6.89 26.01 0.96
N GLY A 382 6.38 26.42 2.12
CA GLY A 382 6.86 25.99 3.42
C GLY A 382 5.81 25.18 4.15
N GLY A 383 6.20 24.15 4.89
CA GLY A 383 5.22 23.35 5.62
C GLY A 383 5.77 22.54 6.78
N PHE A 384 4.83 21.98 7.52
CA PHE A 384 5.01 21.15 8.70
C PHE A 384 4.23 19.85 8.53
N GLU A 385 4.80 18.76 9.05
CA GLU A 385 4.15 17.46 9.10
C GLU A 385 4.46 16.76 10.43
N ASN A 386 3.43 16.22 11.08
CA ASN A 386 3.55 15.23 12.13
C ASN A 386 2.86 13.94 11.69
N TYR A 387 3.64 12.88 11.49
CA TYR A 387 3.15 11.56 11.12
C TYR A 387 3.44 10.57 12.26
N VAL A 388 2.43 9.83 12.70
CA VAL A 388 2.55 8.79 13.72
C VAL A 388 2.11 7.47 13.11
N SER A 389 3.04 6.52 13.01
CA SER A 389 2.73 5.11 12.73
C SER A 389 2.64 4.38 14.06
N SER A 390 1.50 3.75 14.32
CA SER A 390 1.28 2.94 15.52
C SER A 390 1.04 1.50 15.10
N ARG A 391 1.71 0.57 15.76
CA ARG A 391 1.46 -0.86 15.57
C ARG A 391 1.27 -1.56 16.90
N THR A 392 0.35 -2.49 16.92
CA THR A 392 0.07 -3.37 18.05
C THR A 392 0.08 -4.81 17.54
N GLY A 393 0.41 -5.77 18.41
CA GLY A 393 0.46 -7.19 18.09
C GLY A 393 1.88 -7.75 18.10
N GLY A 394 2.00 -8.98 18.60
CA GLY A 394 3.26 -9.70 18.72
C GLY A 394 3.62 -10.56 17.52
N ASN A 395 2.71 -10.69 16.53
CA ASN A 395 2.80 -11.68 15.45
C ASN A 395 3.00 -13.10 16.01
N SER A 396 2.23 -13.44 17.05
CA SER A 396 2.29 -14.75 17.70
C SER A 396 1.89 -15.84 16.71
N GLN A 397 2.79 -16.81 16.52
CA GLN A 397 2.65 -17.84 15.46
C GLN A 397 1.64 -18.94 15.81
N THR A 398 1.28 -19.09 17.09
CA THR A 398 0.39 -20.13 17.61
C THR A 398 -0.11 -19.75 19.01
N ALA A 399 -1.32 -20.20 19.36
CA ALA A 399 -1.86 -20.08 20.71
C ALA A 399 -1.10 -20.90 21.77
N THR A 400 -0.23 -21.85 21.37
CA THR A 400 0.54 -22.70 22.31
C THR A 400 1.97 -22.26 22.54
N ASP A 401 2.46 -21.24 21.83
CA ASP A 401 3.89 -20.86 21.74
C ASP A 401 4.81 -21.98 21.18
N PHE A 402 4.33 -23.20 20.93
CA PHE A 402 5.16 -24.31 20.45
C PHE A 402 4.96 -24.59 18.96
N VAL A 403 6.10 -24.71 18.26
CA VAL A 403 6.20 -25.20 16.88
C VAL A 403 7.04 -26.48 16.88
N PHE A 404 6.42 -27.58 16.51
CA PHE A 404 7.04 -28.88 16.32
C PHE A 404 7.54 -29.04 14.88
N GLN A 405 8.71 -29.63 14.71
CA GLN A 405 9.23 -30.09 13.43
C GLN A 405 9.18 -31.61 13.43
N ALA A 406 8.25 -32.17 12.66
CA ALA A 406 8.02 -33.60 12.59
C ALA A 406 7.95 -34.07 11.13
N ASP A 407 8.06 -35.38 10.94
CA ASP A 407 7.72 -36.01 9.66
C ASP A 407 6.23 -36.34 9.66
N TYR A 408 5.64 -36.59 8.50
CA TYR A 408 4.30 -37.16 8.33
C TYR A 408 4.34 -38.51 7.60
N LEU A 409 5.52 -38.91 7.11
CA LEU A 409 5.68 -40.17 6.40
C LEU A 409 5.93 -41.32 7.39
N THR A 410 5.38 -42.47 7.06
CA THR A 410 5.74 -43.74 7.67
C THR A 410 7.15 -44.16 7.24
N ALA A 411 7.72 -45.18 7.91
CA ALA A 411 9.00 -45.76 7.49
C ALA A 411 8.99 -46.32 6.05
N GLY A 412 7.79 -46.59 5.48
CA GLY A 412 7.61 -47.01 4.10
C GLY A 412 7.48 -45.86 3.09
N GLY A 413 7.55 -44.61 3.53
CA GLY A 413 7.44 -43.42 2.68
C GLY A 413 6.01 -42.95 2.40
N GLU A 414 4.99 -43.65 2.92
CA GLU A 414 3.58 -43.27 2.77
C GLU A 414 3.14 -42.26 3.83
N PRO A 415 2.35 -41.23 3.50
CA PRO A 415 1.84 -40.25 4.47
C PRO A 415 0.86 -40.88 5.47
N VAL A 416 0.96 -40.49 6.74
CA VAL A 416 -0.03 -40.82 7.78
C VAL A 416 -1.20 -39.85 7.66
N LEU A 417 -2.39 -40.39 7.42
CA LEU A 417 -3.62 -39.61 7.19
C LEU A 417 -4.70 -39.96 8.22
N ASN A 418 -5.47 -38.94 8.62
CA ASN A 418 -6.79 -39.09 9.24
C ASN A 418 -7.82 -38.42 8.34
N GLY A 419 -8.51 -39.22 7.51
CA GLY A 419 -9.29 -38.69 6.39
C GLY A 419 -8.37 -37.96 5.40
N GLN A 420 -8.61 -36.66 5.20
CA GLN A 420 -7.79 -35.79 4.34
C GLN A 420 -6.70 -35.03 5.12
N GLN A 421 -6.61 -35.19 6.44
CA GLN A 421 -5.66 -34.45 7.29
C GLN A 421 -4.36 -35.24 7.45
N LEU A 422 -3.22 -34.56 7.22
CA LEU A 422 -1.88 -35.09 7.48
C LEU A 422 -1.60 -35.12 8.98
N ILE A 423 -1.13 -36.26 9.49
CA ILE A 423 -0.84 -36.46 10.91
C ILE A 423 0.68 -36.48 11.15
N PRO A 424 1.21 -35.66 12.08
CA PRO A 424 2.62 -35.70 12.43
C PRO A 424 3.00 -37.02 13.09
N THR A 425 4.14 -37.57 12.66
CA THR A 425 4.83 -38.69 13.31
C THR A 425 5.98 -38.15 14.16
N PHE A 426 5.82 -38.25 15.48
CA PHE A 426 6.84 -37.83 16.44
C PHE A 426 7.86 -38.95 16.66
N VAL A 427 9.08 -38.76 16.16
CA VAL A 427 10.17 -39.73 16.26
C VAL A 427 11.21 -39.25 17.26
N PRO A 428 11.49 -40.01 18.35
CA PRO A 428 12.51 -39.65 19.34
C PRO A 428 13.88 -39.40 18.71
N GLY A 429 14.52 -38.29 19.06
CA GLY A 429 15.85 -37.91 18.54
C GLY A 429 15.84 -37.28 17.15
N VAL A 430 14.70 -37.27 16.45
CA VAL A 430 14.52 -36.68 15.11
C VAL A 430 13.61 -35.46 15.19
N THR A 431 12.44 -35.59 15.83
CA THR A 431 11.49 -34.49 16.01
C THR A 431 12.05 -33.40 16.92
N ARG A 432 11.86 -32.14 16.53
CA ARG A 432 12.25 -30.97 17.32
C ARG A 432 11.02 -30.22 17.80
N ALA A 433 11.09 -29.63 18.99
CA ALA A 433 10.11 -28.67 19.47
C ALA A 433 10.82 -27.31 19.63
N GLN A 434 10.26 -26.28 19.02
CA GLN A 434 10.69 -24.89 19.12
C GLN A 434 9.66 -24.15 19.96
N ASN A 435 10.12 -23.39 20.94
CA ASN A 435 9.27 -22.48 21.71
C ASN A 435 9.45 -21.05 21.16
N TRP A 436 8.41 -20.56 20.51
CA TRP A 436 8.24 -19.20 20.02
C TRP A 436 7.44 -18.41 21.05
N LEU A 437 8.15 -17.90 22.06
CA LEU A 437 7.55 -17.09 23.12
C LEU A 437 6.77 -15.92 22.51
N SER A 438 5.46 -15.97 22.63
CA SER A 438 4.56 -14.91 22.17
C SER A 438 4.77 -13.62 22.95
N THR A 439 4.73 -12.50 22.24
CA THR A 439 4.75 -11.15 22.84
C THR A 439 3.44 -10.46 22.54
N ARG A 440 2.34 -11.03 23.05
CA ARG A 440 0.99 -10.57 22.76
C ARG A 440 0.81 -9.11 23.15
N GLY A 441 0.13 -8.34 22.30
CA GLY A 441 -0.14 -6.93 22.58
C GLY A 441 1.11 -6.03 22.64
N ALA A 442 2.26 -6.48 22.11
CA ALA A 442 3.42 -5.62 21.93
C ALA A 442 3.04 -4.37 21.12
N THR A 443 3.62 -3.22 21.46
CA THR A 443 3.31 -1.96 20.77
C THR A 443 4.57 -1.25 20.28
N ILE A 444 4.47 -0.62 19.12
CA ILE A 444 5.51 0.26 18.56
C ILE A 444 4.87 1.50 17.95
N ASP A 445 5.27 2.65 18.46
CA ASP A 445 4.88 3.96 17.97
C ASP A 445 6.09 4.68 17.39
N ILE A 446 6.02 5.05 16.12
CA ILE A 446 7.06 5.82 15.42
C ILE A 446 6.45 7.17 15.03
N ARG A 447 6.92 8.23 15.68
CA ARG A 447 6.57 9.61 15.35
C ARG A 447 7.66 10.23 14.49
N THR A 448 7.26 10.78 13.36
CA THR A 448 8.08 11.57 12.46
C THR A 448 7.56 13.00 12.42
N THR A 449 8.37 13.95 12.86
CA THR A 449 8.08 15.39 12.74
C THR A 449 8.97 15.96 11.65
N SER A 450 8.39 16.67 10.69
CA SER A 450 9.12 17.28 9.59
C SER A 450 8.79 18.76 9.43
N LEU A 451 9.80 19.54 9.04
CA LEU A 451 9.65 20.88 8.49
C LEU A 451 10.28 20.89 7.09
N TYR A 452 9.66 21.57 6.14
CA TYR A 452 10.20 21.70 4.80
C TYR A 452 10.03 23.11 4.25
N LEU A 453 10.94 23.47 3.34
CA LEU A 453 10.85 24.64 2.49
C LEU A 453 11.25 24.24 1.08
N HIS A 454 10.50 24.72 0.11
CA HIS A 454 10.68 24.44 -1.30
C HIS A 454 10.47 25.70 -2.11
N ASP A 455 11.28 25.93 -3.13
CA ASP A 455 11.17 27.07 -4.03
C ASP A 455 11.38 26.62 -5.48
N LYS A 456 10.36 26.83 -6.32
CA LYS A 456 10.52 26.76 -7.77
C LYS A 456 10.83 28.16 -8.27
N TRP A 457 12.08 28.36 -8.68
CA TRP A 457 12.62 29.66 -9.04
C TRP A 457 12.90 29.74 -10.54
N THR A 458 12.09 30.50 -11.27
CA THR A 458 12.37 30.89 -12.65
C THR A 458 13.12 32.21 -12.65
N ALA A 459 14.45 32.14 -12.70
CA ALA A 459 15.32 33.30 -12.64
C ALA A 459 15.21 34.18 -13.89
N ASN A 460 15.08 33.55 -15.07
CA ASN A 460 14.86 34.19 -16.37
C ASN A 460 14.37 33.14 -17.39
N GLU A 461 14.21 33.52 -18.66
CA GLU A 461 13.73 32.64 -19.74
C GLU A 461 14.60 31.39 -19.97
N ASN A 462 15.86 31.41 -19.55
CA ASN A 462 16.81 30.32 -19.80
C ASN A 462 17.08 29.46 -18.55
N TRP A 463 16.78 29.96 -17.36
CA TRP A 463 17.17 29.33 -16.10
C TRP A 463 16.00 29.18 -15.14
N THR A 464 15.70 27.93 -14.81
CA THR A 464 14.78 27.55 -13.75
C THR A 464 15.48 26.59 -12.79
N PHE A 465 15.26 26.80 -11.49
CA PHE A 465 15.81 26.00 -10.40
C PHE A 465 14.67 25.44 -9.57
N ASP A 466 14.85 24.22 -9.07
CA ASP A 466 13.90 23.53 -8.21
C ASP A 466 14.63 23.10 -6.94
N LEU A 467 14.46 23.88 -5.87
CA LEU A 467 15.28 23.79 -4.66
C LEU A 467 14.41 23.45 -3.47
N GLY A 468 14.79 22.39 -2.74
CA GLY A 468 14.04 21.91 -1.60
C GLY A 468 14.93 21.49 -0.43
N MET A 469 14.49 21.79 0.78
CA MET A 469 15.07 21.25 2.02
C MET A 469 13.98 20.70 2.92
N ARG A 470 14.25 19.54 3.53
CA ARG A 470 13.37 18.92 4.53
C ARG A 470 14.19 18.45 5.72
N LEU A 471 13.84 18.96 6.90
CA LEU A 471 14.37 18.51 8.18
C LEU A 471 13.38 17.52 8.80
N ARG A 472 13.90 16.43 9.37
CA ARG A 472 13.10 15.35 9.95
C ARG A 472 13.67 14.89 11.28
N GLU A 473 12.83 14.86 12.30
CA GLU A 473 13.10 14.19 13.57
C GLU A 473 12.24 12.93 13.67
N ARG A 474 12.85 11.80 14.06
CA ARG A 474 12.13 10.54 14.32
C ARG A 474 12.30 10.13 15.77
N ARG A 475 11.18 9.84 16.44
CA ARG A 475 11.14 9.29 17.79
C ARG A 475 10.38 7.97 17.77
N GLN A 476 10.95 6.96 18.40
CA GLN A 476 10.36 5.65 18.51
C GLN A 476 10.11 5.32 19.98
N ARG A 477 8.91 4.83 20.28
CA ARG A 477 8.55 4.23 21.57
C ARG A 477 8.11 2.80 21.31
N SER A 478 8.63 1.87 22.09
CA SER A 478 8.20 0.47 22.05
C SER A 478 7.90 0.00 23.47
N ASP A 479 6.74 -0.63 23.66
CA ASP A 479 6.41 -1.33 24.90
C ASP A 479 6.29 -2.82 24.59
N ARG A 480 7.11 -3.61 25.27
CA ARG A 480 6.93 -5.05 25.37
C ARG A 480 6.33 -5.26 26.74
N ARG A 481 5.00 -5.37 26.82
CA ARG A 481 4.38 -5.96 28.00
C ARG A 481 4.47 -7.47 27.81
N PRO A 482 5.41 -8.18 28.45
CA PRO A 482 5.12 -9.58 28.75
C PRO A 482 3.89 -9.53 29.66
N ASP A 483 2.84 -10.27 29.31
CA ASP A 483 1.70 -10.41 30.23
C ASP A 483 2.22 -10.76 31.62
N ASP A 484 1.77 -9.98 32.60
CA ASP A 484 2.03 -10.20 34.01
C ASP A 484 1.59 -11.61 34.40
N GLY A 485 2.56 -12.43 34.81
CA GLY A 485 2.38 -13.45 35.85
C GLY A 485 1.37 -14.56 35.58
N ARG A 486 1.83 -15.63 34.93
CA ARG A 486 1.77 -17.03 35.42
C ARG A 486 2.35 -17.95 34.35
N TYR A 487 3.68 -17.99 34.24
CA TYR A 487 4.32 -19.23 33.85
C TYR A 487 4.06 -20.22 34.99
N LEU A 488 3.01 -21.03 34.86
CA LEU A 488 2.94 -22.28 35.59
C LEU A 488 4.17 -23.07 35.13
N ASP A 489 5.12 -23.25 36.05
CA ASP A 489 6.18 -24.25 35.98
C ASP A 489 5.52 -25.63 35.98
N HIS A 490 4.83 -25.99 34.90
CA HIS A 490 4.56 -27.37 34.59
C HIS A 490 5.84 -27.92 33.99
N ARG A 491 6.79 -28.27 34.85
CA ARG A 491 7.71 -29.36 34.53
C ARG A 491 6.85 -30.58 34.25
N PRO A 492 6.82 -31.12 33.02
CA PRO A 492 6.45 -32.51 32.89
C PRO A 492 7.60 -33.27 33.56
N GLU A 493 7.29 -34.13 34.53
CA GLU A 493 8.18 -35.21 34.92
C GLU A 493 8.31 -36.20 33.75
N ALA A 494 8.91 -35.77 32.65
CA ALA A 494 9.37 -36.64 31.59
C ALA A 494 10.85 -36.90 31.85
N ARG A 495 11.14 -38.05 32.47
CA ARG A 495 12.50 -38.60 32.52
C ARG A 495 12.97 -38.88 31.08
N GLY A 496 13.56 -37.89 30.44
CA GLY A 496 14.21 -37.98 29.14
C GLY A 496 15.29 -36.91 29.04
N ARG A 497 16.55 -37.31 28.82
CA ARG A 497 17.70 -36.40 28.73
C ARG A 497 17.55 -35.46 27.52
N VAL A 498 17.14 -34.21 27.75
CA VAL A 498 17.30 -33.13 26.77
C VAL A 498 18.72 -32.55 26.92
N ARG A 499 19.56 -32.72 25.91
CA ARG A 499 20.86 -32.02 25.83
C ARG A 499 20.62 -30.58 25.36
N SER A 500 20.71 -29.63 26.28
CA SER A 500 20.80 -28.20 25.98
C SER A 500 22.19 -27.88 25.39
N TYR A 501 22.26 -27.45 24.14
CA TYR A 501 23.47 -26.86 23.56
C TYR A 501 23.48 -25.35 23.85
N ARG A 502 24.35 -24.93 24.78
CA ARG A 502 24.66 -23.51 25.04
C ARG A 502 25.98 -23.22 24.34
N ASP A 503 25.93 -22.50 23.24
CA ASP A 503 27.15 -22.08 22.54
C ASP A 503 27.84 -20.96 23.33
N ARG A 504 29.11 -21.15 23.69
CA ARG A 504 29.95 -20.18 24.39
C ARG A 504 30.86 -19.51 23.36
N THR A 505 30.61 -18.22 23.12
CA THR A 505 31.59 -17.17 22.77
C THR A 505 32.88 -17.62 22.05
N ALA A 506 32.94 -17.40 20.74
CA ALA A 506 34.20 -17.26 20.02
C ALA A 506 34.41 -15.78 19.64
N ARG A 507 35.48 -15.18 20.14
CA ARG A 507 35.98 -13.86 19.72
C ARG A 507 36.47 -13.96 18.28
N LEU A 508 36.03 -13.06 17.41
CA LEU A 508 36.63 -12.81 16.10
C LEU A 508 37.71 -11.73 16.23
N PRO A 509 38.90 -11.88 15.62
CA PRO A 509 39.82 -10.77 15.44
C PRO A 509 39.44 -9.97 14.18
N GLU A 510 39.53 -8.65 14.31
CA GLU A 510 39.41 -7.67 13.23
C GLU A 510 40.54 -7.86 12.20
N HIS A 511 40.21 -7.94 10.91
CA HIS A 511 41.02 -7.35 9.84
C HIS A 511 40.17 -7.10 8.58
N VAL A 512 40.28 -5.86 8.10
CA VAL A 512 39.63 -5.25 6.93
C VAL A 512 40.51 -5.45 5.68
N CYS A 513 39.93 -5.84 4.53
CA CYS A 513 40.19 -5.28 3.18
C CYS A 513 39.40 -5.98 2.04
N PRO A 514 39.21 -5.34 0.86
CA PRO A 514 37.95 -5.35 0.10
C PRO A 514 37.93 -6.26 -1.14
N LEU A 515 36.72 -6.69 -1.55
CA LEU A 515 36.46 -7.48 -2.75
C LEU A 515 36.30 -6.59 -4.00
N ARG A 516 37.19 -6.79 -4.98
CA ARG A 516 37.08 -6.32 -6.37
C ARG A 516 36.35 -7.36 -7.25
N ARG A 517 35.59 -6.84 -8.23
CA ARG A 517 34.89 -7.52 -9.33
C ARG A 517 35.72 -8.55 -10.12
N GLN A 518 35.08 -9.65 -10.54
CA GLN A 518 35.33 -10.43 -11.78
C GLN A 518 34.02 -11.14 -12.16
N VAL A 519 33.24 -10.69 -13.16
CA VAL A 519 33.32 -10.99 -14.62
C VAL A 519 33.46 -12.49 -14.93
N GLN A 520 32.34 -13.11 -15.32
CA GLN A 520 32.24 -14.44 -15.92
C GLN A 520 32.86 -14.47 -17.32
N ARG A 521 33.68 -15.50 -17.60
CA ARG A 521 33.85 -16.06 -18.94
C ARG A 521 33.73 -17.58 -18.83
N GLY A 522 32.77 -18.14 -19.58
CA GLY A 522 32.61 -19.57 -19.74
C GLY A 522 33.70 -20.16 -20.64
N THR A 523 34.00 -21.44 -20.43
CA THR A 523 34.70 -22.25 -21.43
C THR A 523 34.10 -23.65 -21.43
N VAL A 524 33.71 -24.06 -22.64
CA VAL A 524 33.19 -25.37 -23.04
C VAL A 524 34.38 -26.33 -23.22
N CYS A 525 34.28 -27.56 -22.72
CA CYS A 525 35.20 -28.64 -23.06
C CYS A 525 34.62 -29.45 -24.23
N GLY A 526 35.37 -29.51 -25.34
CA GLY A 526 35.12 -30.40 -26.47
C GLY A 526 36.29 -31.38 -26.64
N GLU A 527 35.96 -32.66 -26.78
CA GLU A 527 36.83 -33.73 -27.25
C GLU A 527 37.12 -33.58 -28.75
N HIS A 528 38.38 -33.79 -29.16
CA HIS A 528 38.68 -34.55 -30.38
C HIS A 528 40.16 -34.98 -30.42
N GLU A 529 40.34 -36.30 -30.50
CA GLU A 529 41.59 -36.99 -30.84
C GLU A 529 42.05 -36.68 -32.27
N ARG A 530 43.37 -36.70 -32.49
CA ARG A 530 43.99 -36.71 -33.82
C ARG A 530 44.48 -38.13 -34.15
N ARG A 531 43.87 -38.76 -35.15
CA ARG A 531 44.52 -39.15 -36.41
C ARG A 531 43.50 -39.59 -37.44
#